data_AF-A0A183FQM4-F1
#
_entry.id   AF-A0A183FQM4-F1
#
_cell.length_a   1.000
_cell.length_b   1.000
_cell.length_c   1.000
_cell.angle_alpha   90.00
_cell.angle_beta   90.00
_cell.angle_gamma   90.00
#
_symmetry.space_group_name_H-M   'P 1'
#
loop_
_entity.id
_entity.type
_entity.pdbx_description
1 polymer ?
#
loop_
_entity_poly.entity_id
_entity_poly.type
_entity_poly.pdbx_seq_one_letter_code
_entity_poly.pdbx_strand_id
1 'polypeptide(L)'
;MSLRESSTNAYQHPAGAIHTLPVAVQVPSQWKTSKTVLLYKKGDVHDIGNYRPICLLFVVYKLFTRVILNRISRTLDGRQPYKQTRFRREFSMIDHTAAVPRVHRPKEGSSKLKRS
;
A
#
# COMPACT_ATOMS: atom_id res chain seq x y z
N MET A 1 -57.56 -28.80 -40.38
CA MET A 1 -56.23 -29.29 -39.97
C MET A 1 -55.64 -28.23 -39.04
N SER A 2 -55.92 -28.21 -37.74
CA SER A 2 -55.44 -29.05 -36.61
C SER A 2 -53.90 -29.10 -36.43
N LEU A 3 -53.44 -28.31 -35.44
CA LEU A 3 -52.48 -28.60 -34.35
C LEU A 3 -51.17 -29.37 -34.63
N ARG A 4 -50.02 -28.78 -34.25
CA ARG A 4 -49.29 -29.13 -33.00
C ARG A 4 -48.04 -28.27 -32.76
N GLU A 5 -47.90 -27.85 -31.50
CA GLU A 5 -46.69 -27.30 -30.85
C GLU A 5 -45.60 -28.39 -30.64
N SER A 6 -44.34 -27.98 -30.47
CA SER A 6 -43.34 -28.47 -29.48
C SER A 6 -41.98 -27.82 -29.78
N SER A 7 -41.55 -26.79 -29.04
CA SER A 7 -40.77 -26.90 -27.78
C SER A 7 -39.53 -27.77 -27.89
N THR A 8 -38.36 -27.14 -28.01
CA THR A 8 -37.16 -27.60 -27.29
C THR A 8 -36.60 -26.43 -26.49
N ASN A 9 -36.88 -26.52 -25.20
CA ASN A 9 -36.28 -25.77 -24.11
C ASN A 9 -34.75 -25.74 -24.22
N ALA A 10 -34.16 -24.56 -24.04
CA ALA A 10 -32.81 -24.45 -23.52
C ALA A 10 -32.73 -23.31 -22.49
N TYR A 11 -33.62 -23.33 -21.51
CA TYR A 11 -33.22 -22.94 -20.17
C TYR A 11 -32.19 -23.97 -19.69
N GLN A 12 -30.91 -23.72 -19.98
CA GLN A 12 -29.80 -24.41 -19.35
C GLN A 12 -28.78 -23.36 -18.87
N HIS A 13 -28.99 -22.94 -17.62
CA HIS A 13 -28.07 -22.33 -16.66
C HIS A 13 -27.34 -20.99 -16.96
N PRO A 14 -27.65 -19.91 -16.22
CA PRO A 14 -26.80 -18.71 -16.13
C PRO A 14 -25.62 -18.92 -15.16
N ALA A 15 -24.93 -20.06 -15.25
CA ALA A 15 -23.82 -20.42 -14.34
C ALA A 15 -22.43 -20.33 -14.99
N GLY A 16 -22.33 -19.85 -16.24
CA GLY A 16 -21.07 -19.78 -16.98
C GLY A 16 -20.34 -18.43 -16.94
N ALA A 17 -20.98 -17.34 -16.52
CA ALA A 17 -20.48 -15.99 -16.79
C ALA A 17 -19.63 -15.35 -15.67
N ILE A 18 -19.02 -16.14 -14.77
CA ILE A 18 -18.17 -15.59 -13.68
C ILE A 18 -16.67 -15.79 -13.95
N HIS A 19 -16.26 -16.63 -14.92
CA HIS A 19 -14.83 -16.94 -15.12
C HIS A 19 -14.12 -16.13 -16.22
N THR A 20 -14.83 -15.31 -16.99
CA THR A 20 -14.19 -14.48 -18.03
C THR A 20 -14.05 -13.05 -17.55
N LEU A 21 -13.11 -12.82 -16.63
CA LEU A 21 -12.55 -11.47 -16.45
C LEU A 21 -11.82 -11.11 -17.76
N PRO A 22 -12.09 -9.96 -18.40
CA PRO A 22 -11.31 -9.54 -19.55
C PRO A 22 -9.84 -9.40 -19.11
N VAL A 23 -8.98 -10.25 -19.66
CA VAL A 23 -7.52 -10.34 -19.42
C VAL A 23 -6.77 -9.16 -20.07
N ALA A 24 -7.37 -7.98 -20.07
CA ALA A 24 -6.72 -6.75 -20.49
C ALA A 24 -7.21 -5.62 -19.60
N VAL A 25 -6.66 -5.55 -18.39
CA VAL A 25 -6.74 -4.32 -17.60
C VAL A 25 -5.95 -3.25 -18.34
N GLN A 26 -6.66 -2.42 -19.11
CA GLN A 26 -6.03 -1.30 -19.80
C GLN A 26 -5.67 -0.23 -18.76
N VAL A 27 -4.37 -0.04 -18.55
CA VAL A 27 -3.87 1.03 -17.68
C VAL A 27 -4.01 2.35 -18.41
N PRO A 28 -4.65 3.37 -17.81
CA PRO A 28 -4.76 4.69 -18.43
C PRO A 28 -3.37 5.23 -18.80
N SER A 29 -3.21 5.74 -20.02
CA SER A 29 -1.93 6.24 -20.52
C SER A 29 -1.37 7.36 -19.63
N GLN A 30 -2.24 8.16 -19.02
CA GLN A 30 -1.89 9.25 -18.10
C GLN A 30 -1.16 8.76 -16.84
N TRP A 31 -1.32 7.49 -16.45
CA TRP A 31 -0.61 6.93 -15.29
C TRP A 31 0.87 6.70 -15.57
N LYS A 32 1.29 6.73 -16.84
CA LYS A 32 2.69 6.59 -17.26
C LYS A 32 3.44 7.93 -17.25
N THR A 33 2.74 9.03 -17.05
CA THR A 33 3.31 10.39 -17.09
C THR A 33 3.18 11.09 -15.74
N SER A 34 4.20 11.86 -15.36
CA SER A 34 4.17 12.71 -14.17
C SER A 34 4.98 13.98 -14.39
N LYS A 35 4.66 15.05 -13.67
CA LYS A 35 5.42 16.31 -13.71
C LYS A 35 6.40 16.35 -12.55
N THR A 36 7.70 16.39 -12.83
CA THR A 36 8.73 16.52 -11.78
C THR A 36 9.00 17.99 -11.49
N VAL A 37 8.97 18.36 -10.22
CA VAL A 37 9.32 19.70 -9.71
C VAL A 37 10.45 19.56 -8.70
N LEU A 38 11.42 20.45 -8.74
CA LEU A 38 12.54 20.49 -7.79
C LEU A 38 12.17 21.38 -6.60
N LEU A 39 12.29 20.83 -5.39
CA LEU A 39 12.05 21.56 -4.14
C LEU A 39 13.35 21.73 -3.38
N TYR A 40 13.75 22.98 -3.16
CA TYR A 40 14.97 23.29 -2.41
C TYR A 40 14.89 22.76 -0.97
N LYS A 41 15.96 22.13 -0.50
CA LYS A 41 16.02 21.52 0.85
C LYS A 41 16.88 22.32 1.82
N LYS A 42 18.18 22.48 1.54
CA LYS A 42 19.19 23.17 2.37
C LYS A 42 20.52 23.25 1.63
N GLY A 43 21.41 24.18 1.99
CA GLY A 43 22.76 24.28 1.45
C GLY A 43 22.93 25.44 0.48
N ASP A 44 23.75 25.25 -0.54
CA ASP A 44 23.89 26.21 -1.64
C ASP A 44 22.73 26.06 -2.63
N VAL A 45 22.12 27.18 -3.02
CA VAL A 45 21.00 27.25 -3.97
C VAL A 45 21.47 26.96 -5.40
N HIS A 46 22.76 27.15 -5.70
CA HIS A 46 23.31 26.87 -7.03
C HIS A 46 23.70 25.40 -7.22
N ASP A 47 23.77 24.62 -6.15
CA ASP A 47 24.03 23.19 -6.21
C ASP A 47 22.73 22.39 -6.36
N ILE A 48 22.59 21.71 -7.50
CA ILE A 48 21.44 20.86 -7.82
C ILE A 48 21.22 19.72 -6.81
N GLY A 49 22.28 19.26 -6.14
CA GLY A 49 22.22 18.23 -5.09
C GLY A 49 21.43 18.66 -3.85
N ASN A 50 21.21 19.97 -3.66
CA ASN A 50 20.46 20.54 -2.56
C ASN A 50 18.94 20.60 -2.82
N TYR A 51 18.49 20.11 -3.98
CA TYR A 51 17.09 20.02 -4.33
C TYR A 51 16.57 18.59 -4.21
N ARG A 52 15.28 18.45 -3.89
CA ARG A 52 14.55 17.19 -3.87
C ARG A 52 13.60 17.15 -5.06
N PRO A 53 13.72 16.16 -5.97
CA PRO A 53 12.72 15.97 -7.00
C PRO A 53 11.42 15.44 -6.38
N ILE A 54 10.30 16.05 -6.74
CA ILE A 54 8.94 15.61 -6.38
C ILE A 54 8.16 15.36 -7.66
N CYS A 55 7.62 14.15 -7.81
CA CYS A 55 6.76 13.80 -8.95
C CYS A 55 5.29 14.10 -8.62
N LEU A 56 4.67 14.97 -9.41
CA LEU A 56 3.25 15.27 -9.36
C LEU A 56 2.50 14.28 -10.26
N LEU A 57 1.77 13.37 -9.61
CA LEU A 57 0.99 12.30 -10.22
C LEU A 57 -0.44 12.76 -10.52
N PHE A 58 -1.06 12.14 -11.52
CA PHE A 58 -2.46 12.40 -11.85
C PHE A 58 -3.40 11.99 -10.70
N VAL A 59 -4.53 12.71 -10.55
CA VAL A 59 -5.46 12.53 -9.44
C VAL A 59 -6.02 11.10 -9.38
N VAL A 60 -6.37 10.53 -10.53
CA VAL A 60 -6.91 9.15 -10.58
C VAL A 60 -5.87 8.12 -10.12
N TYR A 61 -4.59 8.33 -10.43
CA TYR A 61 -3.51 7.47 -9.94
C TYR A 61 -3.37 7.57 -8.41
N LYS A 62 -3.46 8.78 -7.85
CA LYS A 62 -3.44 9.00 -6.39
C LYS A 62 -4.63 8.32 -5.68
N LEU A 63 -5.82 8.38 -6.29
CA LEU A 63 -7.00 7.72 -5.74
C LEU A 63 -6.84 6.19 -5.76
N PHE A 64 -6.39 5.65 -6.90
CA PHE A 64 -6.16 4.22 -7.06
C PHE A 64 -5.15 3.68 -6.04
N THR A 65 -3.99 4.34 -5.92
CA THR A 65 -2.97 3.98 -4.93
C THR A 65 -3.48 4.08 -3.50
N ARG A 66 -4.35 5.05 -3.18
CA ARG A 66 -4.99 5.14 -1.86
C ARG A 66 -5.93 3.96 -1.58
N VAL A 67 -6.69 3.50 -2.57
CA VAL A 67 -7.55 2.31 -2.45
C VAL A 67 -6.71 1.06 -2.17
N ILE A 68 -5.61 0.87 -2.93
CA ILE A 68 -4.69 -0.24 -2.69
C ILE A 68 -4.09 -0.14 -1.30
N LEU A 69 -3.57 1.03 -0.92
CA LEU A 69 -2.97 1.27 0.40
C LEU A 69 -3.93 0.88 1.51
N ASN A 70 -5.19 1.33 1.44
CA ASN A 70 -6.19 1.00 2.46
C ASN A 70 -6.45 -0.51 2.60
N ARG A 71 -6.32 -1.28 1.51
CA ARG A 71 -6.45 -2.74 1.53
C ARG A 71 -5.24 -3.41 2.18
N ILE A 72 -4.02 -2.99 1.81
CA ILE A 72 -2.78 -3.61 2.30
C ILE A 72 -2.36 -3.13 3.69
N SER A 73 -2.71 -1.91 4.10
CA SER A 73 -2.33 -1.36 5.41
C SER A 73 -2.79 -2.25 6.55
N ARG A 74 -3.99 -2.84 6.44
CA ARG A 74 -4.55 -3.75 7.46
C ARG A 74 -3.66 -4.96 7.74
N THR A 75 -2.99 -5.49 6.70
CA THR A 75 -2.13 -6.67 6.84
C THR A 75 -0.68 -6.29 7.15
N LEU A 76 -0.21 -5.14 6.66
CA LEU A 76 1.15 -4.66 6.88
C LEU A 76 1.37 -4.18 8.31
N ASP A 77 0.42 -3.46 8.90
CA ASP A 77 0.59 -2.86 10.25
C ASP A 77 0.85 -3.93 11.33
N GLY A 78 0.30 -5.14 11.16
CA GLY A 78 0.50 -6.28 12.07
C GLY A 78 1.77 -7.10 11.79
N ARG A 79 2.37 -6.97 10.60
CA ARG A 79 3.60 -7.69 10.21
C ARG A 79 4.86 -6.85 10.34
N GLN A 80 4.73 -5.54 10.58
CA GLN A 80 5.88 -4.65 10.73
C GLN A 80 6.59 -4.86 12.08
N PRO A 81 7.93 -4.77 12.10
CA PRO A 81 8.69 -4.83 13.35
C PRO A 81 8.24 -3.73 14.33
N TYR A 82 8.23 -4.03 15.62
CA TYR A 82 7.88 -3.06 16.67
C TYR A 82 8.71 -1.76 16.61
N LYS A 83 9.98 -1.85 16.19
CA LYS A 83 10.87 -0.70 16.03
C LYS A 83 10.48 0.22 14.86
N GLN A 84 9.74 -0.31 13.90
CA GLN A 84 9.18 0.48 12.81
C GLN A 84 7.98 1.25 13.36
N THR A 85 8.17 2.54 13.62
CA THR A 85 7.10 3.46 14.05
C THR A 85 6.71 4.43 12.93
N ARG A 86 7.61 4.65 11.98
CA ARG A 86 7.35 5.54 10.83
C ARG A 86 6.36 4.90 9.86
N PHE A 87 5.47 5.73 9.33
CA PHE A 87 4.42 5.36 8.36
C PHE A 87 3.38 4.37 8.88
N ARG A 88 3.23 4.27 10.21
CA ARG A 88 2.18 3.49 10.87
C ARG A 88 1.12 4.41 11.42
N ARG A 89 -0.11 3.93 11.46
CA ARG A 89 -1.18 4.62 12.20
C ARG A 89 -0.84 4.63 13.68
N GLU A 90 -1.25 5.68 14.37
CA GLU A 90 -1.12 5.82 15.84
C GLU A 90 0.30 5.93 16.39
N PHE A 91 1.34 5.89 15.56
CA PHE A 91 2.72 6.14 15.96
C PHE A 91 3.15 7.56 15.61
N SER A 92 3.73 8.25 16.58
CA SER A 92 4.28 9.59 16.45
C SER A 92 5.81 9.58 16.38
N MET A 93 6.40 10.75 16.14
CA MET A 93 7.85 10.94 16.22
C MET A 93 8.39 10.71 17.64
N ILE A 94 7.58 10.95 18.68
CA ILE A 94 7.97 10.73 20.09
C ILE A 94 8.17 9.24 20.36
N ASP A 95 7.27 8.40 19.86
CA ASP A 95 7.36 6.93 20.00
C ASP A 95 8.61 6.37 19.31
N HIS A 96 9.01 7.00 18.20
CA HIS A 96 10.27 6.65 17.53
C HIS A 96 11.49 6.93 18.41
N THR A 97 11.59 8.13 18.98
CA THR A 97 12.70 8.52 19.85
C THR A 97 12.75 7.64 21.10
N ALA A 98 11.60 7.32 21.71
CA ALA A 98 11.54 6.45 22.88
C ALA A 98 11.95 4.99 22.59
N ALA A 99 11.85 4.54 21.33
CA ALA A 99 12.33 3.22 20.92
C ALA A 99 13.86 3.13 20.77
N VAL A 100 14.55 4.24 20.51
CA VAL A 100 16.02 4.28 20.28
C VAL A 100 16.83 3.84 21.51
N PRO A 101 16.57 4.35 22.74
CA PRO A 101 17.29 3.91 23.94
C PRO A 101 17.14 2.42 24.24
N ARG A 102 16.00 1.80 23.88
CA ARG A 102 15.75 0.36 24.11
C ARG A 102 16.61 -0.55 23.22
N VAL A 103 17.12 -0.03 22.10
CA VAL A 103 18.04 -0.75 21.21
C VAL A 103 19.49 -0.61 21.68
N HIS A 104 19.84 0.52 22.28
CA HIS A 104 21.21 0.81 22.73
C HIS A 104 21.53 0.27 24.13
N ARG A 105 20.55 -0.15 24.95
CA ARG A 105 20.87 -0.79 26.23
C ARG A 105 21.59 -2.13 25.99
N PRO A 106 22.83 -2.30 26.47
CA PRO A 106 23.43 -3.63 26.52
C PRO A 106 22.51 -4.52 27.37
N LYS A 107 22.36 -5.79 26.97
CA LYS A 107 21.67 -6.77 27.78
C LYS A 107 22.51 -7.03 29.02
N GLU A 108 22.32 -6.21 30.06
CA GLU A 108 22.87 -6.54 31.37
C GLU A 108 22.21 -7.83 31.87
N GLY A 109 23.07 -8.74 32.30
CA GLY A 109 22.78 -10.14 32.50
C GLY A 109 21.63 -10.38 33.46
N SER A 110 20.78 -11.33 33.08
CA SER A 110 19.82 -11.96 33.98
C SER A 110 20.59 -12.84 34.99
N SER A 111 21.21 -12.23 36.00
CA SER A 111 21.71 -12.98 37.16
C SER A 111 20.53 -13.41 38.02
N LYS A 112 20.28 -14.72 38.03
CA LYS A 112 19.31 -15.39 38.90
C LYS A 112 19.60 -15.05 40.36
N LEU A 113 18.69 -14.32 41.01
CA LEU A 113 18.67 -14.24 42.47
C LEU A 113 17.92 -15.48 42.99
N LYS A 114 18.67 -16.54 43.32
CA LYS A 114 18.13 -17.65 44.13
C LYS A 114 17.80 -17.09 45.50
N ARG A 115 16.53 -17.17 45.88
CA ARG A 115 16.09 -17.07 47.27
C ARG A 115 16.81 -18.14 48.08
N SER A 116 17.46 -17.74 49.16
CA SER A 116 17.85 -18.60 50.27
C SER A 116 17.00 -18.25 51.48
#